data_AF-A0AAW1JFH4-F1
#
_entry.id   AF-A0AAW1JFH4-F1
#
_cell.length_a   1.000
_cell.length_b   1.000
_cell.length_c   1.000
_cell.angle_alpha   90.00
_cell.angle_beta   90.00
_cell.angle_gamma   90.00
#
_symmetry.space_group_name_H-M   'P 1'
#
loop_
_entity.id
_entity.type
_entity.pdbx_description
1 polymer ?
#
loop_
_entity_poly.entity_id
_entity_poly.type
_entity_poly.pdbx_seq_one_letter_code
_entity_poly.pdbx_strand_id
1 'polypeptide(L)'
;METAMLAKRPNNRIWLKLRVAGMSVDALVDTGATVSCMSQCFFDQLSKSAIRSVQSSRTKLSLANGDTVESRARTSGQIESGRTTLPISFVVMPKNTYDIILGMDALKQMNIVIDVGKREVRHAVKEDNPPTHLESVAAILTEE
;
A
#
# COMPACT_ATOMS: atom_id res chain seq x y z
N MET A 1 -8.13 -10.22 33.16
CA MET A 1 -7.27 -10.85 32.13
C MET A 1 -8.03 -10.77 30.82
N GLU A 2 -7.75 -9.74 30.02
CA GLU A 2 -8.54 -9.43 28.82
C GLU A 2 -7.88 -10.11 27.62
N THR A 3 -8.54 -11.14 27.11
CA THR A 3 -8.09 -11.94 25.97
C THR A 3 -8.23 -11.10 24.70
N ALA A 4 -7.11 -10.59 24.19
CA ALA A 4 -7.07 -9.94 22.88
C ALA A 4 -7.60 -10.93 21.81
N MET A 5 -8.82 -10.71 21.33
CA MET A 5 -9.32 -11.36 20.14
C MET A 5 -8.42 -10.97 18.97
N LEU A 6 -7.51 -11.86 18.58
CA LEU A 6 -6.94 -11.84 17.24
C LEU A 6 -8.14 -11.99 16.28
N ALA A 7 -8.60 -10.89 15.71
CA ALA A 7 -9.63 -10.92 14.68
C ALA A 7 -9.15 -11.89 13.58
N LYS A 8 -9.84 -13.04 13.44
CA LYS A 8 -9.57 -14.02 12.38
C LYS A 8 -9.54 -13.24 11.05
N ARG A 9 -8.39 -13.26 10.38
CA ARG A 9 -8.19 -12.58 9.09
C ARG A 9 -9.26 -13.10 8.12
N PRO A 10 -10.15 -12.25 7.58
CA PRO A 10 -11.18 -12.73 6.67
C PRO A 10 -10.54 -13.32 5.41
N ASN A 11 -11.01 -14.50 5.03
CA ASN A 11 -10.25 -15.49 4.26
C ASN A 11 -10.05 -15.14 2.77
N ASN A 12 -10.55 -14.00 2.28
CA ASN A 12 -10.49 -13.60 0.87
C ASN A 12 -9.76 -12.27 0.63
N ARG A 13 -9.14 -11.69 1.66
CA ARG A 13 -8.36 -10.46 1.50
C ARG A 13 -6.90 -10.74 1.18
N ILE A 14 -6.33 -9.83 0.40
CA ILE A 14 -4.94 -9.89 -0.02
C ILE A 14 -4.13 -8.96 0.88
N TRP A 15 -2.99 -9.45 1.36
CA TRP A 15 -2.16 -8.76 2.35
C TRP A 15 -0.74 -8.63 1.84
N LEU A 16 -0.09 -7.53 2.20
CA LEU A 16 1.33 -7.30 1.96
C LEU A 16 2.03 -7.03 3.29
N LYS A 17 3.09 -7.78 3.58
CA LYS A 17 3.94 -7.54 4.75
C LYS A 17 4.82 -6.31 4.50
N LEU A 18 4.73 -5.34 5.40
CA LEU A 18 5.51 -4.12 5.37
C LEU A 18 6.32 -3.96 6.64
N ARG A 19 7.39 -3.16 6.57
CA ARG A 19 8.02 -2.54 7.73
C ARG A 19 7.85 -1.02 7.66
N VAL A 20 7.39 -0.43 8.76
CA VAL A 20 7.21 1.02 8.91
C VAL A 20 7.89 1.43 10.21
N ALA A 21 8.85 2.35 10.17
CA ALA A 21 9.61 2.76 11.35
C ALA A 21 10.23 1.58 12.14
N GLY A 22 10.70 0.54 11.45
CA GLY A 22 11.20 -0.68 12.10
C GLY A 22 10.11 -1.69 12.53
N MET A 23 8.85 -1.28 12.63
CA MET A 23 7.72 -2.14 13.03
C MET A 23 7.16 -2.93 11.85
N SER A 24 7.06 -4.26 12.00
CA SER A 24 6.40 -5.12 11.01
C SER A 24 4.88 -5.01 11.10
N VAL A 25 4.20 -4.85 9.97
CA VAL A 25 2.73 -4.74 9.89
C VAL A 25 2.22 -5.44 8.64
N ASP A 26 1.07 -6.11 8.75
CA ASP A 26 0.35 -6.66 7.60
C ASP A 26 -0.61 -5.60 7.06
N ALA A 27 -0.33 -5.07 5.87
CA ALA A 27 -1.18 -4.09 5.22
C ALA A 27 -2.21 -4.76 4.31
N LEU A 28 -3.44 -4.26 4.34
CA LEU A 28 -4.49 -4.67 3.41
C LEU A 28 -4.21 -4.08 2.03
N VAL A 29 -4.16 -4.92 1.00
CA VAL A 29 -4.11 -4.47 -0.40
C VAL A 29 -5.53 -4.18 -0.87
N ASP A 30 -5.80 -2.93 -1.27
CA ASP A 30 -7.14 -2.49 -1.66
C ASP A 30 -7.09 -1.64 -2.94
N THR A 31 -7.40 -2.28 -4.08
CA THR A 31 -7.49 -1.60 -5.38
C THR A 31 -8.70 -0.68 -5.49
N GLY A 32 -9.67 -0.78 -4.57
CA GLY A 32 -10.83 0.11 -4.47
C GLY A 32 -10.54 1.42 -3.74
N ALA A 33 -9.39 1.51 -3.05
CA ALA A 33 -8.96 2.73 -2.39
C ALA A 33 -8.05 3.57 -3.32
N THR A 34 -8.39 4.84 -3.52
CA THR A 34 -7.52 5.76 -4.29
C THR A 34 -6.26 6.14 -3.53
N VAL A 35 -6.39 6.29 -2.19
CA VAL A 35 -5.30 6.73 -1.31
C VAL A 35 -5.02 5.69 -0.24
N SER A 36 -3.77 5.64 0.20
CA SER A 36 -3.34 4.78 1.29
C SER A 36 -3.70 5.39 2.64
N CYS A 37 -4.19 4.55 3.54
CA CYS A 37 -4.75 4.95 4.84
C CYS A 37 -4.04 4.24 5.99
N MET A 38 -3.97 4.92 7.13
CA MET A 38 -3.41 4.40 8.37
C MET A 38 -4.41 4.59 9.52
N SER A 39 -4.55 3.61 10.42
CA SER A 39 -5.35 3.78 11.63
C SER A 39 -4.69 4.78 12.59
N GLN A 40 -5.49 5.58 13.30
CA GLN A 40 -4.97 6.44 14.37
C GLN A 40 -4.20 5.64 15.43
N CYS A 41 -4.68 4.43 15.79
CA CYS A 41 -4.03 3.58 16.78
C CYS A 41 -2.61 3.18 16.34
N PHE A 42 -2.45 2.73 15.09
CA PHE A 42 -1.13 2.38 14.57
C PHE A 42 -0.23 3.60 14.44
N PHE A 43 -0.78 4.73 13.99
CA PHE A 43 -0.07 5.99 13.94
C PHE A 43 0.47 6.43 15.33
N ASP A 44 -0.34 6.32 16.37
CA ASP A 44 0.06 6.65 17.75
C ASP A 44 1.14 5.70 18.28
N GLN A 45 1.14 4.43 17.85
CA GLN A 45 2.20 3.47 18.17
C GLN A 45 3.52 3.84 17.50
N LEU A 46 3.50 4.16 16.20
CA LEU A 46 4.68 4.63 15.47
C LEU A 46 5.28 5.91 16.06
N SER A 47 4.41 6.82 16.52
CA SER A 47 4.80 8.08 17.15
C SER A 47 5.67 7.88 18.40
N LYS A 48 5.41 6.80 19.15
CA LYS A 48 6.21 6.41 20.32
C LYS A 48 7.58 5.83 19.94
N SER A 49 7.71 5.32 18.71
CA SER A 49 8.90 4.63 18.18
C SER A 49 9.72 5.45 17.18
N ALA A 50 9.41 6.75 17.03
CA ALA A 50 10.03 7.74 16.15
C ALA A 50 9.66 7.67 14.65
N ILE A 51 8.61 8.41 14.25
CA ILE A 51 8.51 9.12 12.95
C ILE A 51 7.82 10.48 13.15
N ARG A 52 8.42 11.52 12.56
CA ARG A 52 7.94 12.91 12.45
C ARG A 52 7.70 13.25 10.97
N SER A 53 6.45 13.50 10.62
CA SER A 53 5.98 14.63 9.79
C SER A 53 4.46 14.47 9.72
N VAL A 54 3.77 15.33 10.46
CA VAL A 54 2.32 15.30 10.59
C VAL A 54 1.83 16.64 10.10
N GLN A 55 1.12 16.63 8.97
CA GLN A 55 0.33 17.78 8.61
C GLN A 55 -1.08 17.51 9.12
N SER A 56 -1.63 18.43 9.92
CA SER A 56 -3.05 18.41 10.22
C SER A 56 -3.81 18.45 8.89
N SER A 57 -4.72 17.51 8.72
CA SER A 57 -5.47 17.36 7.47
C SER A 57 -6.89 16.99 7.82
N ARG A 58 -7.85 17.74 7.29
CA ARG A 58 -9.30 17.45 7.38
C ARG A 58 -9.84 17.04 6.01
N THR A 59 -9.09 16.22 5.29
CA THR A 59 -9.55 15.68 4.00
C THR A 59 -10.75 14.77 4.26
N LYS A 60 -11.87 15.04 3.58
CA LYS A 60 -13.02 14.13 3.55
C LYS A 60 -12.71 12.95 2.65
N LEU A 61 -12.83 11.75 3.18
CA LEU A 61 -12.70 10.50 2.46
C LEU A 61 -14.08 9.86 2.34
N SER A 62 -14.47 9.54 1.12
CA SER A 62 -15.62 8.69 0.85
C SER A 62 -15.21 7.23 1.03
N LEU A 63 -15.90 6.52 1.90
CA LEU A 63 -15.66 5.13 2.19
C LEU A 63 -16.46 4.24 1.23
N ALA A 64 -16.05 2.97 1.11
CA ALA A 64 -16.73 2.01 0.24
C ALA A 64 -18.18 1.71 0.65
N ASN A 65 -18.56 2.02 1.90
CA ASN A 65 -19.93 1.88 2.40
C ASN A 65 -20.81 3.12 2.12
N GLY A 66 -20.28 4.14 1.43
CA GLY A 66 -20.98 5.39 1.13
C GLY A 66 -20.87 6.45 2.23
N ASP A 67 -20.32 6.12 3.40
CA ASP A 67 -20.08 7.09 4.45
C ASP A 67 -18.93 8.04 4.07
N THR A 68 -18.92 9.20 4.72
CA THR A 68 -17.77 10.11 4.66
C THR A 68 -17.12 10.22 6.02
N VAL A 69 -15.80 10.26 6.04
CA VAL A 69 -15.02 10.45 7.25
C VAL A 69 -13.95 11.49 7.02
N GLU A 70 -13.76 12.36 8.00
CA GLU A 70 -12.66 13.32 7.98
C GLU A 70 -11.39 12.67 8.52
N SER A 71 -10.31 12.81 7.76
CA SER A 71 -8.98 12.44 8.24
C SER A 71 -8.59 13.27 9.47
N ARG A 72 -7.68 12.73 10.28
CA ARG A 72 -7.05 13.46 11.38
C ARG A 72 -5.78 14.17 10.94
N ALA A 73 -5.01 13.50 10.09
CA ALA A 73 -3.72 13.96 9.63
C ALA A 73 -3.34 13.34 8.30
N ARG A 74 -2.31 13.89 7.67
CA ARG A 74 -1.53 13.25 6.63
C ARG A 74 -0.10 13.09 7.13
N THR A 75 0.48 11.92 6.90
CA THR A 75 1.86 11.61 7.25
C THR A 75 2.56 10.92 6.11
N SER A 76 3.89 10.94 6.10
CA SER A 76 4.70 10.15 5.18
C SER A 76 5.76 9.37 5.96
N GLY A 77 6.02 8.15 5.51
CA GLY A 77 7.00 7.27 6.14
C GLY A 77 7.73 6.44 5.11
N GLN A 78 8.99 6.10 5.40
CA GLN A 78 9.71 5.08 4.65
C GLN A 78 9.09 3.71 4.94
N ILE A 79 8.66 3.04 3.87
CA ILE A 79 8.07 1.72 3.92
C ILE A 79 9.04 0.74 3.27
N GLU A 80 9.31 -0.37 3.95
CA GLU A 80 10.06 -1.49 3.39
C GLU A 80 9.11 -2.63 3.06
N SER A 81 9.23 -3.17 1.85
CA SER A 81 8.52 -4.35 1.36
C SER A 81 9.49 -5.19 0.55
N GLY A 82 9.90 -6.34 1.07
CA GLY A 82 10.92 -7.18 0.44
C GLY A 82 12.24 -6.42 0.27
N ARG A 83 12.65 -6.17 -0.98
CA ARG A 83 13.86 -5.41 -1.34
C ARG A 83 13.58 -3.94 -1.69
N THR A 84 12.33 -3.52 -1.60
CA THR A 84 11.88 -2.19 -2.00
C THR A 84 11.70 -1.31 -0.76
N THR A 85 12.38 -0.16 -0.74
CA THR A 85 12.22 0.86 0.29
C THR A 85 11.84 2.17 -0.38
N LEU A 86 10.70 2.75 -0.01
CA LEU A 86 10.22 4.00 -0.60
C LEU A 86 9.32 4.79 0.36
N PRO A 87 9.26 6.13 0.21
CA PRO A 87 8.35 6.95 0.98
C PRO A 87 6.92 6.79 0.47
N ILE A 88 5.99 6.40 1.36
CA ILE A 88 4.54 6.41 1.09
C ILE A 88 3.86 7.46 1.96
N SER A 89 2.90 8.17 1.37
CA SER A 89 1.99 9.06 2.10
C SER A 89 0.77 8.29 2.58
N PHE A 90 0.37 8.54 3.82
CA PHE A 90 -0.83 7.96 4.42
C PHE A 90 -1.77 9.06 4.90
N VAL A 91 -3.06 8.83 4.72
CA VAL A 91 -4.11 9.56 5.42
C VAL A 91 -4.43 8.85 6.73
N VAL A 92 -4.33 9.57 7.85
CA VAL A 92 -4.60 9.00 9.18
C VAL A 92 -6.09 9.09 9.48
N MET A 93 -6.69 7.94 9.76
CA MET A 93 -8.13 7.75 9.91
C MET A 93 -8.50 7.61 11.39
N PRO A 94 -9.55 8.29 11.87
CA PRO A 94 -9.97 8.21 13.27
C PRO A 94 -10.48 6.83 13.66
N LYS A 95 -11.15 6.14 12.72
CA LYS A 95 -11.65 4.78 12.89
C LYS A 95 -11.27 3.99 11.64
N ASN A 96 -10.41 3.00 11.81
CA ASN A 96 -10.08 2.04 10.76
C ASN A 96 -9.90 0.65 11.40
N THR A 97 -10.44 -0.38 10.75
CA THR A 97 -10.32 -1.76 11.24
C THR A 97 -8.91 -2.33 11.00
N TYR A 98 -8.20 -1.82 10.00
CA TYR A 98 -6.85 -2.26 9.67
C TYR A 98 -5.84 -1.19 10.02
N ASP A 99 -4.64 -1.60 10.41
CA ASP A 99 -3.55 -0.67 10.71
C ASP A 99 -3.12 0.11 9.47
N ILE A 100 -3.01 -0.58 8.33
CA ILE A 100 -2.70 0.02 7.03
C ILE A 100 -3.63 -0.55 5.95
N ILE A 101 -4.12 0.34 5.10
CA ILE A 101 -4.72 0.02 3.79
C ILE A 101 -3.82 0.65 2.72
N LEU A 102 -3.35 -0.16 1.78
CA LEU A 102 -2.61 0.28 0.60
C LEU A 102 -3.59 0.51 -0.55
N GLY A 103 -3.77 1.78 -0.89
CA GLY A 103 -4.53 2.20 -2.05
C GLY A 103 -3.70 2.19 -3.33
N MET A 104 -4.36 2.54 -4.43
CA MET A 104 -3.77 2.58 -5.77
C MET A 104 -2.58 3.55 -5.88
N ASP A 105 -2.49 4.58 -5.03
CA ASP A 105 -1.32 5.47 -4.94
C ASP A 105 -0.05 4.71 -4.60
N ALA A 106 -0.05 3.96 -3.50
CA ALA A 106 1.09 3.16 -3.07
C ALA A 106 1.30 1.95 -3.97
N LEU A 107 0.23 1.25 -4.38
CA LEU A 107 0.36 0.05 -5.22
C LEU A 107 1.03 0.35 -6.56
N LYS A 108 0.70 1.49 -7.20
CA LYS A 108 1.38 1.95 -8.41
C LYS A 108 2.84 2.33 -8.14
N GLN A 109 3.08 3.09 -7.08
CA GLN A 109 4.43 3.54 -6.73
C GLN A 109 5.37 2.37 -6.40
N MET A 110 4.86 1.34 -5.73
CA MET A 110 5.58 0.10 -5.41
C MET A 110 5.67 -0.88 -6.60
N ASN A 111 5.04 -0.55 -7.73
CA ASN A 111 4.93 -1.40 -8.92
C ASN A 111 4.40 -2.81 -8.57
N ILE A 112 3.26 -2.89 -7.89
CA ILE A 112 2.71 -4.15 -7.39
C ILE A 112 1.91 -4.90 -8.48
N VAL A 113 2.16 -6.20 -8.57
CA VAL A 113 1.33 -7.16 -9.31
C VAL A 113 0.55 -8.00 -8.31
N ILE A 114 -0.76 -8.07 -8.51
CA ILE A 114 -1.68 -8.87 -7.71
C ILE A 114 -2.14 -10.04 -8.58
N ASP A 115 -1.74 -11.26 -8.22
CA ASP A 115 -2.25 -12.49 -8.82
C ASP A 115 -3.37 -13.03 -7.94
N VAL A 116 -4.62 -12.76 -8.34
CA VAL A 116 -5.81 -13.16 -7.56
C VAL A 116 -6.02 -14.68 -7.60
N GLY A 117 -5.65 -15.34 -8.70
CA GLY A 117 -5.78 -16.78 -8.86
C GLY A 117 -4.83 -17.54 -7.94
N LYS A 118 -3.58 -17.10 -7.85
CA LYS A 118 -2.57 -17.64 -6.92
C LYS A 118 -2.65 -17.06 -5.52
N ARG A 119 -3.40 -15.96 -5.34
CA ARG A 119 -3.51 -15.18 -4.11
C ARG A 119 -2.15 -14.63 -3.65
N GLU A 120 -1.37 -14.16 -4.61
CA GLU A 120 -0.02 -13.66 -4.42
C GLU A 120 0.08 -12.16 -4.71
N VAL A 121 0.97 -11.51 -3.99
CA VAL A 121 1.37 -10.11 -4.23
C VAL A 121 2.87 -10.10 -4.44
N ARG A 122 3.31 -9.46 -5.52
CA ARG A 122 4.73 -9.33 -5.84
C ARG A 122 5.03 -7.95 -6.40
N HIS A 123 6.26 -7.50 -6.24
CA HIS A 123 6.76 -6.36 -7.01
C HIS A 123 6.99 -6.83 -8.44
N ALA A 124 6.52 -6.05 -9.43
CA ALA A 124 6.88 -6.27 -10.82
C ALA A 124 8.38 -6.02 -10.99
N VAL A 125 9.02 -6.94 -11.69
CA VAL A 125 10.40 -6.80 -12.13
C VAL A 125 10.41 -5.71 -13.20
N LYS A 126 11.27 -4.71 -13.07
CA LYS A 126 11.56 -3.81 -14.19
C LYS A 126 12.33 -4.66 -15.20
N GLU A 127 11.77 -4.90 -16.39
CA GLU A 127 12.57 -5.33 -17.51
C GLU A 127 13.56 -4.20 -17.81
N ASP A 128 14.86 -4.50 -17.68
CA ASP A 128 15.89 -3.62 -18.20
C ASP A 128 15.78 -3.63 -19.73
N ASN A 129 15.18 -2.55 -20.24
CA ASN A 129 15.00 -2.20 -21.65
C ASN A 129 13.93 -3.01 -22.41
N PRO A 130 12.77 -2.41 -22.77
CA PRO A 130 11.92 -3.02 -23.80
C PRO A 130 12.69 -3.00 -25.13
N PRO A 131 12.63 -4.05 -25.97
CA PRO A 131 13.21 -3.99 -27.30
C PRO A 131 12.58 -2.81 -28.03
N THR A 132 13.42 -1.86 -28.45
CA THR A 132 13.03 -0.72 -29.26
C THR A 132 12.25 -1.24 -30.45
N HIS A 133 11.01 -0.78 -30.61
CA HIS A 133 10.04 -1.25 -31.60
C HIS A 133 10.54 -1.17 -33.08
N LEU A 134 11.71 -0.57 -33.30
CA LEU A 134 12.40 -0.46 -34.58
C LEU A 134 13.20 -1.73 -34.97
N GLU A 135 13.56 -2.61 -34.05
CA GLU A 135 14.34 -3.82 -34.40
C GLU A 135 13.46 -5.00 -34.85
N SER A 136 12.16 -5.00 -34.52
CA SER A 136 11.23 -6.06 -34.95
C SER A 136 10.79 -5.93 -36.42
N VAL A 137 10.93 -4.76 -37.03
CA VAL A 137 10.52 -4.53 -38.43
C VAL A 137 11.66 -4.83 -39.40
N ALA A 138 12.92 -4.64 -38.98
CA ALA A 138 14.09 -4.94 -39.82
C ALA A 138 14.28 -6.44 -40.06
N ALA A 139 13.86 -7.30 -39.13
CA ALA A 139 13.95 -8.75 -39.27
C ALA A 139 12.89 -9.36 -40.22
N ILE A 140 11.84 -8.61 -40.55
CA ILE A 140 10.74 -9.09 -41.43
C ILE A 140 10.98 -8.69 -42.90
N LEU A 141 11.90 -7.76 -43.17
CA LEU A 141 12.13 -7.22 -44.53
C LEU A 141 13.43 -7.71 -45.20
N THR A 142 14.11 -8.72 -44.66
CA THR A 142 15.30 -9.32 -45.27
C THR A 142 15.08 -10.74 -45.80
N GLU A 143 13.85 -11.23 -45.83
CA GLU A 143 13.48 -12.46 -46.53
C GLU A 143 12.59 -12.12 -47.73
N GLU A 144 13.22 -11.67 -48.82
CA GLU A 144 12.98 -12.03 -50.23
C GLU A 144 13.84 -11.18 -51.19
#